data_AF-A0A382SM70-F1
#
_entry.id   AF-A0A382SM70-F1
#
_cell.length_a   1.000
_cell.length_b   1.000
_cell.length_c   1.000
_cell.angle_alpha   90.00
_cell.angle_beta   90.00
_cell.angle_gamma   90.00
#
_symmetry.space_group_name_H-M   'P 1'
#
loop_
_entity.id
_entity.type
_entity.pdbx_description
1 polymer ?
#
loop_
_entity_poly.entity_id
_entity_poly.type
_entity_poly.pdbx_seq_one_letter_code
_entity_poly.pdbx_strand_id
1 'polypeptide(L)'
;MNKQGLIFYLINIVGGIGVLVSYAHGLLTQVELRGELWGAIPESIQSCYTMCMVLSALGYFFFTAYIIIYVPFGSEHIFGTFNFTLINLLYAGFIIPSVFWISMTFSMMTNPTPLLWIGIRSVLFIVGFSSVGLLGTLIFANFYKSSWLYYAGIIGLIPFCIQTMILDALVWPIYFQK
;
A
#
# COMPACT_ATOMS: atom_id res chain seq x y z
N MET A 1 25.96 -2.81 6.60
CA MET A 1 24.66 -2.32 6.08
C MET A 1 24.19 -1.17 6.95
N ASN A 2 23.78 -0.03 6.37
CA ASN A 2 23.28 1.12 7.14
C ASN A 2 22.01 0.71 7.91
N LYS A 3 21.84 1.21 9.16
CA LYS A 3 20.63 1.01 9.99
C LYS A 3 19.33 1.26 9.22
N GLN A 4 19.28 2.32 8.42
CA GLN A 4 18.09 2.67 7.62
C GLN A 4 17.79 1.63 6.54
N GLY A 5 18.82 1.06 5.91
CA GLY A 5 18.66 -0.01 4.94
C GLY A 5 18.18 -1.31 5.59
N LEU A 6 18.69 -1.65 6.79
CA LEU A 6 18.18 -2.80 7.54
C LEU A 6 16.69 -2.66 7.86
N ILE A 7 16.26 -1.49 8.34
CA ILE A 7 14.85 -1.19 8.62
C ILE A 7 14.02 -1.33 7.33
N PHE A 8 14.51 -0.78 6.22
CA PHE A 8 13.83 -0.88 4.92
C PHE A 8 13.60 -2.33 4.50
N TYR A 9 14.64 -3.17 4.58
CA TYR A 9 14.51 -4.59 4.23
C TYR A 9 13.59 -5.34 5.19
N LEU A 10 13.65 -5.06 6.50
CA LEU A 10 12.75 -5.68 7.46
C LEU A 10 11.28 -5.34 7.17
N ILE A 11 10.98 -4.07 6.89
CA ILE A 11 9.63 -3.64 6.52
C ILE A 11 9.14 -4.39 5.28
N ASN A 12 9.94 -4.45 4.22
CA ASN A 12 9.53 -5.07 2.96
C ASN A 12 9.44 -6.60 3.04
N ILE A 13 10.41 -7.27 3.67
CA ILE A 13 10.46 -8.73 3.73
C ILE A 13 9.47 -9.24 4.78
N VAL A 14 9.60 -8.81 6.04
CA VAL A 14 8.75 -9.31 7.13
C VAL A 14 7.33 -8.80 6.96
N GLY A 15 7.17 -7.51 6.67
CA GLY A 15 5.86 -6.92 6.42
C GLY A 15 5.21 -7.45 5.15
N GLY A 16 5.95 -7.57 4.04
CA GLY A 16 5.43 -8.13 2.79
C GLY A 16 4.99 -9.59 2.94
N ILE A 17 5.78 -10.43 3.61
CA ILE A 17 5.36 -11.80 3.96
C ILE A 17 4.11 -11.76 4.85
N GLY A 18 4.06 -10.86 5.83
CA GLY A 18 2.89 -10.67 6.68
C GLY A 18 1.61 -10.38 5.89
N VAL A 19 1.68 -9.50 4.89
CA VAL A 19 0.54 -9.20 3.99
C VAL A 19 0.14 -10.44 3.21
N LEU A 20 1.08 -11.14 2.58
CA LEU A 20 0.75 -12.33 1.79
C LEU A 20 0.14 -13.45 2.65
N VAL A 21 0.68 -13.67 3.85
CA VAL A 21 0.16 -14.66 4.79
C VAL A 21 -1.22 -14.27 5.30
N SER A 22 -1.48 -12.99 5.62
CA SER A 22 -2.80 -12.57 6.09
C SER A 22 -3.87 -12.73 5.01
N TYR A 23 -3.55 -12.39 3.76
CA TYR A 23 -4.44 -12.60 2.61
C TYR A 23 -4.67 -14.09 2.34
N ALA A 24 -3.62 -14.89 2.29
CA ALA A 24 -3.74 -16.34 2.10
C ALA A 24 -4.60 -16.97 3.21
N HIS A 25 -4.32 -16.66 4.46
CA HIS A 25 -5.08 -17.17 5.61
C HIS A 25 -6.56 -16.75 5.53
N GLY A 26 -6.84 -15.46 5.31
CA GLY A 26 -8.21 -14.96 5.22
C GLY A 26 -9.00 -15.61 4.08
N LEU A 27 -8.44 -15.68 2.87
CA LEU A 27 -9.12 -16.22 1.70
C LEU A 27 -9.30 -17.75 1.75
N LEU A 28 -8.41 -18.48 2.43
CA LEU A 28 -8.50 -19.93 2.60
C LEU A 28 -9.44 -20.33 3.74
N THR A 29 -9.56 -19.50 4.79
CA THR A 29 -10.43 -19.82 5.95
C THR A 29 -11.84 -19.26 5.81
N GLN A 30 -12.03 -18.16 5.08
CA GLN A 30 -13.33 -17.48 4.91
C GLN A 30 -13.88 -17.69 3.50
N VAL A 31 -13.99 -18.95 3.07
CA VAL A 31 -14.33 -19.33 1.69
C VAL A 31 -15.71 -18.81 1.26
N GLU A 32 -16.67 -18.78 2.18
CA GLU A 32 -18.04 -18.30 1.92
C GLU A 32 -18.09 -16.78 1.80
N LEU A 33 -17.30 -16.07 2.62
CA LEU A 33 -17.32 -14.61 2.70
C LEU A 33 -16.38 -13.92 1.70
N ARG A 34 -15.41 -14.62 1.11
CA ARG A 34 -14.42 -13.99 0.22
C ARG A 34 -15.03 -13.27 -0.99
N GLY A 35 -16.19 -13.72 -1.46
CA GLY A 35 -16.94 -13.05 -2.53
C GLY A 35 -17.55 -11.72 -2.11
N GLU A 36 -17.83 -11.55 -0.81
CA GLU A 36 -18.42 -10.34 -0.24
C GLU A 36 -17.38 -9.22 0.01
N LEU A 37 -16.08 -9.47 -0.19
CA LEU A 37 -15.03 -8.46 0.02
C LEU A 37 -15.21 -7.21 -0.85
N TRP A 38 -15.88 -7.36 -1.98
CA TRP A 38 -16.24 -6.27 -2.88
C TRP A 38 -17.40 -5.39 -2.37
N GLY A 39 -18.14 -5.84 -1.34
CA GLY A 39 -19.40 -5.22 -0.94
C GLY A 39 -20.37 -5.13 -2.14
N ALA A 40 -20.98 -3.96 -2.32
CA ALA A 40 -21.89 -3.67 -3.43
C ALA A 40 -21.21 -2.95 -4.61
N ILE A 41 -19.89 -3.07 -4.78
CA ILE A 41 -19.18 -2.41 -5.90
C ILE A 41 -19.71 -2.96 -7.24
N PRO A 42 -20.19 -2.11 -8.17
CA PRO A 42 -20.65 -2.54 -9.50
C PRO A 42 -19.55 -3.20 -10.32
N GLU A 43 -19.88 -4.20 -11.13
CA GLU A 43 -18.91 -4.93 -11.98
C GLU A 43 -18.10 -4.02 -12.91
N SER A 44 -18.70 -2.93 -13.40
CA SER A 44 -18.02 -1.92 -14.22
C SER A 44 -16.87 -1.24 -13.48
N ILE A 45 -16.97 -1.08 -12.16
CA ILE A 45 -15.94 -0.50 -11.30
C ILE A 45 -14.96 -1.59 -10.82
N GLN A 46 -15.40 -2.83 -10.60
CA GLN A 46 -14.53 -3.95 -10.20
C GLN A 46 -13.41 -4.21 -11.24
N SER A 47 -13.68 -4.00 -12.53
CA SER A 47 -12.66 -4.08 -13.57
C SER A 47 -11.55 -3.04 -13.38
N CYS A 48 -11.92 -1.81 -12.99
CA CYS A 48 -10.97 -0.74 -12.67
C CYS A 48 -10.12 -1.10 -11.45
N TYR A 49 -10.73 -1.64 -10.38
CA TYR A 49 -9.99 -2.15 -9.22
C TYR A 49 -9.00 -3.24 -9.62
N THR A 50 -9.43 -4.21 -10.41
CA THR A 50 -8.58 -5.33 -10.81
C THR A 50 -7.36 -4.84 -11.61
N MET A 51 -7.58 -3.95 -12.58
CA MET A 51 -6.49 -3.35 -13.35
C MET A 51 -5.55 -2.54 -12.44
N CYS A 52 -6.10 -1.69 -11.57
CA CYS A 52 -5.29 -0.89 -10.65
C CYS A 52 -4.50 -1.79 -9.70
N MET A 53 -5.09 -2.83 -9.10
CA MET A 53 -4.39 -3.79 -8.23
C MET A 53 -3.22 -4.48 -8.94
N VAL A 54 -3.42 -4.97 -10.18
CA VAL A 54 -2.33 -5.64 -10.93
C VAL A 54 -1.20 -4.66 -11.25
N LEU A 55 -1.54 -3.46 -11.74
CA LEU A 55 -0.54 -2.43 -12.03
C LEU A 55 0.17 -1.95 -10.76
N SER A 56 -0.54 -1.90 -9.64
CA SER A 56 -0.02 -1.55 -8.31
C SER A 56 0.98 -2.60 -7.81
N ALA A 57 0.64 -3.88 -7.92
CA ALA A 57 1.51 -4.99 -7.51
C ALA A 57 2.79 -5.04 -8.35
N LEU A 58 2.69 -4.87 -9.68
CA LEU A 58 3.84 -4.78 -10.56
C LEU A 58 4.66 -3.51 -10.29
N GLY A 59 3.97 -2.38 -10.13
CA GLY A 59 4.55 -1.07 -9.83
C GLY A 59 5.39 -1.07 -8.56
N TYR A 60 4.91 -1.77 -7.52
CA TYR A 60 5.63 -1.95 -6.27
C TYR A 60 7.04 -2.48 -6.46
N PHE A 61 7.25 -3.47 -7.33
CA PHE A 61 8.59 -3.97 -7.61
C PHE A 61 9.46 -2.90 -8.29
N PHE A 62 8.92 -2.10 -9.21
CA PHE A 62 9.70 -1.07 -9.91
C PHE A 62 10.11 0.09 -8.99
N PHE A 63 9.16 0.67 -8.24
CA PHE A 63 9.50 1.78 -7.35
C PHE A 63 10.36 1.32 -6.16
N THR A 64 10.18 0.08 -5.69
CA THR A 64 11.05 -0.51 -4.65
C THR A 64 12.45 -0.77 -5.18
N ALA A 65 12.59 -1.35 -6.38
CA ALA A 65 13.88 -1.58 -7.02
C ALA A 65 14.61 -0.25 -7.28
N TYR A 66 13.90 0.78 -7.72
CA TYR A 66 14.46 2.11 -7.88
C TYR A 66 15.07 2.63 -6.57
N ILE A 67 14.34 2.52 -5.45
CA ILE A 67 14.84 2.96 -4.14
C ILE A 67 16.07 2.16 -3.72
N ILE A 68 16.07 0.83 -3.87
CA ILE A 68 17.20 -0.02 -3.49
C ILE A 68 18.46 0.31 -4.31
N ILE A 69 18.32 0.56 -5.61
CA ILE A 69 19.46 0.70 -6.53
C ILE A 69 19.99 2.15 -6.54
N TYR A 70 19.11 3.14 -6.51
CA TYR A 70 19.48 4.54 -6.80
C TYR A 70 19.36 5.48 -5.61
N VAL A 71 18.71 5.09 -4.51
CA VAL A 71 18.55 5.96 -3.34
C VAL A 71 19.48 5.48 -2.22
N PRO A 72 20.56 6.21 -1.89
CA PRO A 72 21.45 5.83 -0.81
C PRO A 72 20.71 5.77 0.52
N PHE A 73 20.80 4.63 1.22
CA PHE A 73 20.16 4.46 2.54
C PHE A 73 20.70 5.42 3.62
N GLY A 74 21.84 6.06 3.38
CA GLY A 74 22.41 7.12 4.23
C GLY A 74 22.05 8.54 3.83
N SER A 75 21.15 8.75 2.85
CA SER A 75 20.78 10.09 2.41
C SER A 75 20.09 10.87 3.54
N GLU A 76 20.73 11.96 3.96
CA GLU A 76 20.24 12.88 5.00
C GLU A 76 19.34 14.00 4.45
N HIS A 77 19.22 14.12 3.12
CA HIS A 77 18.57 15.25 2.45
C HIS A 77 17.67 14.83 1.27
N ILE A 78 16.58 14.13 1.54
CA ILE A 78 15.36 14.12 0.73
C ILE A 78 14.69 15.50 0.90
N PHE A 79 14.49 16.27 -0.18
CA PHE A 79 14.03 17.68 -0.13
C PHE A 79 14.94 18.69 0.59
N GLY A 80 16.20 18.36 0.85
CA GLY A 80 17.07 19.24 1.65
C GLY A 80 16.79 19.21 3.17
N THR A 81 15.67 18.63 3.62
CA THR A 81 15.26 18.63 5.04
C THR A 81 14.88 17.26 5.61
N PHE A 82 14.40 16.32 4.79
CA PHE A 82 14.02 14.96 5.21
C PHE A 82 15.14 13.97 4.94
N ASN A 83 15.11 12.79 5.57
CA ASN A 83 16.12 11.74 5.36
C ASN A 83 15.45 10.42 4.99
N PHE A 84 16.24 9.36 4.78
CA PHE A 84 15.72 8.03 4.43
C PHE A 84 14.68 7.46 5.43
N THR A 85 14.63 7.97 6.66
CA THR A 85 13.56 7.63 7.62
C THR A 85 12.17 7.95 7.07
N LEU A 86 12.00 9.01 6.27
CA LEU A 86 10.72 9.32 5.63
C LEU A 86 10.28 8.18 4.69
N ILE A 87 11.20 7.68 3.86
CA ILE A 87 10.91 6.52 2.98
C ILE A 87 10.51 5.31 3.83
N ASN A 88 11.25 5.01 4.89
CA ASN A 88 10.92 3.92 5.81
C ASN A 88 9.53 4.09 6.46
N LEU A 89 9.19 5.30 6.91
CA LEU A 89 7.88 5.59 7.50
C LEU A 89 6.75 5.41 6.48
N LEU A 90 6.93 5.86 5.24
CA LEU A 90 5.94 5.70 4.18
C LEU A 90 5.76 4.23 3.80
N TYR A 91 6.85 3.45 3.67
CA TYR A 91 6.77 2.01 3.45
C TYR A 91 6.08 1.28 4.59
N ALA A 92 6.45 1.61 5.83
CA ALA A 92 5.77 1.04 7.01
C ALA A 92 4.28 1.38 7.01
N GLY A 93 3.93 2.61 6.63
CA GLY A 93 2.57 3.11 6.59
C GLY A 93 1.66 2.42 5.56
N PHE A 94 2.18 1.92 4.43
CA PHE A 94 1.35 1.12 3.53
C PHE A 94 1.52 -0.40 3.70
N ILE A 95 2.64 -0.91 4.21
CA ILE A 95 2.82 -2.37 4.39
C ILE A 95 2.19 -2.85 5.69
N ILE A 96 2.50 -2.22 6.83
CA ILE A 96 2.08 -2.74 8.15
C ILE A 96 0.55 -2.72 8.29
N PRO A 97 -0.17 -1.62 7.99
CA PRO A 97 -1.62 -1.61 8.08
C PRO A 97 -2.29 -2.61 7.12
N SER A 98 -1.71 -2.83 5.94
CA SER A 98 -2.23 -3.79 4.95
C SER A 98 -2.26 -5.23 5.45
N VAL A 99 -1.41 -5.59 6.43
CA VAL A 99 -1.46 -6.92 7.08
C VAL A 99 -2.82 -7.13 7.75
N PHE A 100 -3.39 -6.09 8.35
CA PHE A 100 -4.60 -6.19 9.17
C PHE A 100 -5.89 -6.09 8.38
N TRP A 101 -5.86 -5.47 7.19
CA TRP A 101 -7.06 -5.12 6.44
C TRP A 101 -8.00 -6.32 6.24
N ILE A 102 -7.50 -7.43 5.68
CA ILE A 102 -8.37 -8.57 5.34
C ILE A 102 -9.00 -9.22 6.57
N SER A 103 -8.23 -9.40 7.65
CA SER A 103 -8.72 -9.99 8.90
C SER A 103 -9.75 -9.09 9.59
N MET A 104 -9.53 -7.77 9.59
CA MET A 104 -10.50 -6.81 10.11
C MET A 104 -11.77 -6.77 9.27
N THR A 105 -11.66 -6.81 7.94
CA THR A 105 -12.82 -6.84 7.04
C THR A 105 -13.67 -8.09 7.26
N PHE A 106 -13.06 -9.28 7.37
CA PHE A 106 -13.83 -10.49 7.71
C PHE A 106 -14.44 -10.44 9.12
N SER A 107 -13.75 -9.83 10.09
CA SER A 107 -14.32 -9.61 11.43
C SER A 107 -15.54 -8.67 11.36
N MET A 108 -15.46 -7.60 10.56
CA MET A 108 -16.58 -6.69 10.30
C MET A 108 -17.74 -7.42 9.59
N MET A 109 -17.45 -8.42 8.76
CA MET A 109 -18.46 -9.21 8.08
C MET A 109 -19.26 -10.14 8.97
N THR A 110 -18.65 -10.63 10.05
CA THR A 110 -19.25 -11.62 10.95
C THR A 110 -19.81 -10.99 12.21
N ASN A 111 -19.10 -10.00 12.77
CA ASN A 111 -19.45 -9.31 14.01
C ASN A 111 -19.20 -7.81 13.87
N PRO A 112 -20.07 -7.07 13.14
CA PRO A 112 -19.87 -5.66 12.86
C PRO A 112 -19.89 -4.82 14.14
N THR A 113 -18.89 -3.94 14.30
CA THR A 113 -18.86 -2.96 15.39
C THR A 113 -18.36 -1.60 14.89
N PRO A 114 -18.79 -0.48 15.50
CA PRO A 114 -18.28 0.84 15.12
C PRO A 114 -16.76 0.97 15.27
N LEU A 115 -16.17 0.28 16.26
CA LEU A 115 -14.73 0.29 16.49
C LEU A 115 -13.97 -0.41 15.36
N LEU A 116 -14.44 -1.58 14.90
CA LEU A 116 -13.86 -2.28 13.75
C LEU A 116 -13.95 -1.42 12.50
N TRP A 117 -15.08 -0.75 12.28
CA TRP A 117 -15.25 0.15 11.15
C TRP A 117 -14.23 1.31 11.18
N ILE A 118 -14.11 2.01 12.31
CA ILE A 118 -13.11 3.06 12.48
C ILE A 118 -11.69 2.52 12.20
N GLY A 119 -11.36 1.34 12.74
CA GLY A 119 -10.08 0.67 12.51
C GLY A 119 -9.80 0.42 11.02
N ILE A 120 -10.77 -0.13 10.28
CA ILE A 120 -10.65 -0.36 8.83
C ILE A 120 -10.47 0.97 8.09
N ARG A 121 -11.25 1.99 8.41
CA ARG A 121 -11.12 3.31 7.77
C ARG A 121 -9.75 3.92 8.04
N SER A 122 -9.25 3.83 9.26
CA SER A 122 -7.90 4.29 9.62
C SER A 122 -6.82 3.54 8.84
N VAL A 123 -6.89 2.21 8.76
CA VAL A 123 -5.95 1.39 7.96
C VAL A 123 -5.92 1.87 6.52
N LEU A 124 -7.09 1.98 5.88
CA LEU A 124 -7.20 2.38 4.48
C LEU A 124 -6.64 3.78 4.21
N PHE A 125 -6.94 4.76 5.08
CA PHE A 125 -6.39 6.11 4.93
C PHE A 125 -4.89 6.16 5.18
N ILE A 126 -4.34 5.44 6.17
CA ILE A 126 -2.90 5.42 6.42
C ILE A 126 -2.15 4.85 5.20
N VAL A 127 -2.66 3.76 4.61
CA VAL A 127 -2.11 3.17 3.38
C VAL A 127 -2.16 4.18 2.24
N GLY A 128 -3.33 4.80 1.99
CA GLY A 128 -3.52 5.79 0.94
C GLY A 128 -2.66 7.05 1.09
N PHE A 129 -2.54 7.62 2.29
CA PHE A 129 -1.69 8.78 2.52
C PHE A 129 -0.21 8.43 2.38
N SER A 130 0.19 7.24 2.81
CA SER A 130 1.57 6.77 2.68
C SER A 130 1.98 6.57 1.22
N SER A 131 1.10 6.03 0.38
CA SER A 131 1.36 5.91 -1.05
C SER A 131 1.48 7.27 -1.74
N VAL A 132 0.56 8.19 -1.46
CA VAL A 132 0.59 9.55 -2.03
C VAL A 132 1.84 10.31 -1.56
N GLY A 133 2.20 10.16 -0.29
CA GLY A 133 3.43 10.72 0.27
C GLY A 133 4.69 10.16 -0.39
N LEU A 134 4.72 8.86 -0.73
CA LEU A 134 5.83 8.27 -1.48
C LEU A 134 5.90 8.82 -2.90
N LEU A 135 4.76 8.99 -3.57
CA LEU A 135 4.71 9.57 -4.92
C LEU A 135 5.23 11.01 -4.91
N GLY A 136 4.76 11.83 -3.97
CA GLY A 136 5.28 13.17 -3.78
C GLY A 136 6.79 13.17 -3.50
N THR A 137 7.26 12.24 -2.67
CA THR A 137 8.69 12.10 -2.37
C THR A 137 9.51 11.81 -3.62
N LEU A 138 9.07 10.89 -4.50
CA LEU A 138 9.80 10.58 -5.73
C LEU A 138 9.80 11.74 -6.73
N ILE A 139 8.67 12.46 -6.86
CA ILE A 139 8.53 13.56 -7.84
C ILE A 139 9.36 14.78 -7.44
N PHE A 140 9.27 15.18 -6.18
CA PHE A 140 9.77 16.47 -5.73
C PHE A 140 11.14 16.41 -5.05
N ALA A 141 11.61 15.25 -4.60
CA ALA A 141 12.99 15.13 -4.12
C ALA A 141 14.01 15.20 -5.28
N ASN A 142 15.24 15.57 -4.94
CA ASN A 142 16.37 15.62 -5.87
C ASN A 142 16.97 14.22 -6.10
N PHE A 143 16.17 13.30 -6.63
CA PHE A 143 16.64 11.97 -7.00
C PHE A 143 17.16 11.90 -8.43
N TYR A 144 17.85 10.80 -8.75
CA TYR A 144 18.35 10.52 -10.10
C TYR A 144 17.19 10.16 -11.05
N LYS A 145 16.76 11.12 -11.88
CA LYS A 145 15.58 10.99 -12.76
C LYS A 145 15.85 10.38 -14.13
N SER A 146 17.11 10.09 -14.48
CA SER A 146 17.47 9.58 -15.82
C SER A 146 17.42 8.05 -15.95
N SER A 147 16.96 7.32 -14.92
CA SER A 147 16.81 5.86 -14.97
C SER A 147 15.43 5.47 -15.50
N TRP A 148 15.34 4.47 -16.36
CA TRP A 148 14.06 3.88 -16.77
C TRP A 148 13.27 3.34 -15.57
N LEU A 149 13.97 2.86 -14.52
CA LEU A 149 13.34 2.39 -13.28
C LEU A 149 12.64 3.51 -12.51
N TYR A 150 13.13 4.75 -12.60
CA TYR A 150 12.44 5.91 -12.01
C TYR A 150 11.07 6.09 -12.67
N TYR A 151 11.03 6.14 -14.01
CA TYR A 151 9.80 6.33 -14.75
C TYR A 151 8.84 5.15 -14.59
N ALA A 152 9.34 3.90 -14.67
CA ALA A 152 8.55 2.71 -14.40
C ALA A 152 7.98 2.71 -12.97
N GLY A 153 8.78 3.15 -11.99
CA GLY A 153 8.34 3.31 -10.61
C GLY A 153 7.25 4.36 -10.44
N ILE A 154 7.39 5.54 -11.05
CA ILE A 154 6.34 6.58 -11.05
C ILE A 154 5.06 6.08 -11.72
N ILE A 155 5.17 5.48 -12.91
CA ILE A 155 4.03 4.93 -13.66
C ILE A 155 3.32 3.84 -12.84
N GLY A 156 4.07 3.02 -12.09
CA GLY A 156 3.51 2.00 -11.20
C GLY A 156 2.94 2.55 -9.89
N LEU A 157 3.48 3.65 -9.36
CA LEU A 157 3.03 4.25 -8.11
C LEU A 157 1.76 5.10 -8.28
N ILE A 158 1.47 5.60 -9.48
CA ILE A 158 0.20 6.27 -9.81
C ILE A 158 -1.02 5.35 -9.61
N PRO A 159 -1.12 4.17 -10.26
CA PRO A 159 -2.22 3.24 -10.03
C PRO A 159 -2.20 2.71 -8.59
N PHE A 160 -1.03 2.59 -7.95
CA PHE A 160 -0.95 2.28 -6.52
C PHE A 160 -1.66 3.33 -5.67
N CYS A 161 -1.44 4.63 -5.93
CA CYS A 161 -2.14 5.71 -5.23
C CYS A 161 -3.65 5.73 -5.56
N ILE A 162 -4.03 5.51 -6.82
CA ILE A 162 -5.45 5.44 -7.22
C ILE A 162 -6.13 4.28 -6.48
N GLN A 163 -5.50 3.10 -6.48
CA GLN A 163 -6.00 1.92 -5.78
C GLN A 163 -6.17 2.20 -4.28
N THR A 164 -5.13 2.63 -3.58
CA THR A 164 -5.17 2.70 -2.11
C THR A 164 -5.93 3.91 -1.59
N MET A 165 -5.76 5.09 -2.18
CA MET A 165 -6.38 6.33 -1.69
C MET A 165 -7.79 6.52 -2.24
N ILE A 166 -8.00 6.30 -3.53
CA ILE A 166 -9.29 6.61 -4.15
C ILE A 166 -10.21 5.41 -4.06
N LEU A 167 -9.80 4.29 -4.64
CA LEU A 167 -10.63 3.10 -4.70
C LEU A 167 -10.85 2.53 -3.30
N ASP A 168 -9.79 2.17 -2.58
CA ASP A 168 -9.92 1.50 -1.28
C ASP A 168 -10.34 2.46 -0.17
N ALA A 169 -9.73 3.64 -0.02
CA ALA A 169 -10.05 4.52 1.12
C ALA A 169 -11.28 5.42 0.93
N LEU A 170 -11.75 5.68 -0.29
CA LEU A 170 -12.92 6.54 -0.52
C LEU A 170 -14.10 5.78 -1.12
N VAL A 171 -13.89 5.04 -2.20
CA VAL A 171 -14.97 4.39 -2.96
C VAL A 171 -15.47 3.14 -2.25
N TRP A 172 -14.60 2.20 -1.89
CA TRP A 172 -14.99 0.93 -1.27
C TRP A 172 -15.90 1.12 -0.04
N PRO A 173 -15.62 2.04 0.90
CA PRO A 173 -16.47 2.29 2.07
C PRO A 173 -17.88 2.79 1.74
N ILE A 174 -18.08 3.43 0.59
CA ILE A 174 -19.42 3.87 0.14
C ILE A 174 -20.27 2.67 -0.26
N TYR A 175 -19.64 1.66 -0.87
CA TYR A 175 -20.29 0.45 -1.37
C TYR A 175 -20.26 -0.71 -0.38
N PHE A 176 -19.43 -0.66 0.65
CA PHE A 176 -19.35 -1.69 1.67
C PHE A 176 -20.50 -1.51 2.68
N GLN A 177 -21.58 -2.25 2.45
CA GLN A 177 -22.80 -2.19 3.27
C GLN A 177 -22.77 -3.28 4.33
N LYS A 178 -22.41 -2.94 5.58
CA LYS A 178 -22.67 -3.73 6.80
C LYS A 178 -22.88 -2.83 8.01
#